data_AF-A0A1A8C329-F1
#
_entry.id   AF-A0A1A8C329-F1
#
_cell.length_a   1.000
_cell.length_b   1.000
_cell.length_c   1.000
_cell.angle_alpha   90.00
_cell.angle_beta   90.00
_cell.angle_gamma   90.00
#
_symmetry.space_group_name_H-M   'P 1'
#
loop_
_entity.id
_entity.type
_entity.pdbx_description
1 polymer ?
#
loop_
_entity_poly.entity_id
_entity_poly.type
_entity_poly.pdbx_seq_one_letter_code
_entity_poly.pdbx_strand_id
1 'polypeptide(L)'
;MERIQHYQEELRRRREEDNKGKHDIDPNASLRLKKLSQNQKVGIDNPTFERKEKASEDGACLGPVVELVELLQVLKWAQSCLSDAQSQQDVELIVQLLTKEEFRTAYSIYAAVSQQMNRASPTSPLTSQAQDLCQEVQRILQSSQHKEGLELRVLLTNPHLQALMQAHDNVAVQEIAEENVSRYLGETVKLVRLEKAKDTPLGATVRNDNDSVVVSRVVKGGAAERSGLLSEGDEILEINGISIRGKHINEVHDLLQVMHGTLTFLLIPSSQVKPTPHRQTVMHVRAYFDYDPSDDPFVPCRELGLSFQRGDILHVISQDDPSWWQAYRDGDEDNQPLAGLIP
;
A
#
# COMPACT_ATOMS: atom_id res chain seq x y z
N MET A 1 -4.21 55.66 8.17
CA MET A 1 -4.05 54.78 9.35
C MET A 1 -5.40 54.52 10.02
N GLU A 2 -6.21 55.54 10.32
CA GLU A 2 -7.53 55.39 10.98
C GLU A 2 -8.55 54.55 10.18
N ARG A 3 -8.54 54.66 8.85
CA ARG A 3 -9.48 53.93 7.97
C ARG A 3 -9.26 52.40 7.99
N ILE A 4 -8.04 51.95 8.26
CA ILE A 4 -7.68 50.53 8.34
C ILE A 4 -8.06 49.98 9.72
N GLN A 5 -7.92 50.78 10.77
CA GLN A 5 -8.33 50.41 12.13
C GLN A 5 -9.86 50.27 12.24
N HIS A 6 -10.62 51.19 11.65
CA HIS A 6 -12.09 51.09 11.61
C HIS A 6 -12.56 49.81 10.90
N TYR A 7 -11.92 49.44 9.79
CA TYR A 7 -12.27 48.23 9.05
C TYR A 7 -11.95 46.94 9.83
N GLN A 8 -10.84 46.92 10.58
CA GLN A 8 -10.48 45.78 11.42
C GLN A 8 -11.40 45.63 12.65
N GLU A 9 -11.88 46.74 13.20
CA GLU A 9 -12.83 46.75 14.31
C GLU A 9 -14.23 46.30 13.88
N GLU A 10 -14.66 46.67 12.67
CA GLU A 10 -15.91 46.24 12.07
C GLU A 10 -15.92 44.73 11.73
N LEU A 11 -14.77 44.18 11.32
CA LEU A 11 -14.58 42.73 11.13
C LEU A 11 -14.54 41.94 12.44
N ARG A 12 -14.12 42.55 13.55
CA ARG A 12 -14.23 41.94 14.89
C ARG A 12 -15.68 41.91 15.35
N ARG A 13 -16.41 43.01 15.17
CA ARG A 13 -17.83 43.10 15.57
C ARG A 13 -18.71 42.09 14.84
N ARG A 14 -18.50 41.88 13.53
CA ARG A 14 -19.20 40.84 12.77
C ARG A 14 -18.90 39.42 13.27
N ARG A 15 -17.65 39.12 13.65
CA ARG A 15 -17.29 37.81 14.21
C ARG A 15 -17.93 37.57 15.58
N GLU A 16 -18.10 38.61 16.39
CA GLU A 16 -18.78 38.53 17.69
C GLU A 16 -20.31 38.43 17.56
N GLU A 17 -20.91 39.06 16.53
CA GLU A 17 -22.33 38.92 16.19
C GLU A 17 -22.64 37.50 15.66
N ASP A 18 -21.79 36.93 14.79
CA ASP A 18 -21.94 35.55 14.28
C ASP A 18 -21.76 34.49 15.38
N ASN A 19 -20.93 34.74 16.39
CA ASN A 19 -20.75 33.83 17.52
C ASN A 19 -21.91 33.88 18.53
N LYS A 20 -22.74 34.94 18.52
CA LYS A 20 -23.96 35.04 19.35
C LYS A 20 -25.18 34.34 18.75
N GLY A 21 -25.13 33.95 17.47
CA GLY A 21 -26.20 33.22 16.78
C GLY A 21 -26.22 31.70 17.03
N LYS A 22 -25.25 31.16 17.78
CA LYS A 22 -25.22 29.75 18.19
C LYS A 22 -25.82 29.56 19.58
N HIS A 23 -27.12 29.83 19.73
CA HIS A 23 -27.88 29.35 20.88
C HIS A 23 -29.15 28.63 20.42
N ASP A 24 -29.21 27.35 20.83
CA ASP A 24 -30.35 26.42 20.90
C ASP A 24 -31.31 26.33 19.70
N ILE A 25 -31.03 25.37 18.83
CA ILE A 25 -32.06 24.75 17.99
C ILE A 25 -32.87 23.83 18.90
N ASP A 26 -34.08 24.25 19.29
CA ASP A 26 -35.04 23.39 19.99
C ASP A 26 -35.41 22.21 19.08
N PRO A 27 -35.01 20.96 19.40
CA PRO A 27 -35.29 19.80 18.56
C PRO A 27 -36.79 19.47 18.48
N ASN A 28 -37.64 20.11 19.31
CA ASN A 28 -39.09 19.94 19.31
C ASN A 28 -39.88 21.03 18.57
N ALA A 29 -39.20 21.98 17.93
CA ALA A 29 -39.85 23.05 17.17
C ALA A 29 -40.53 22.56 15.87
N SER A 30 -40.15 21.37 15.39
CA SER A 30 -40.73 20.79 14.17
C SER A 30 -42.08 20.12 14.45
N LEU A 31 -43.17 20.72 13.92
CA LEU A 31 -44.50 20.12 13.88
C LEU A 31 -44.53 18.72 13.25
N ARG A 32 -43.54 18.40 12.40
CA ARG A 32 -43.39 17.10 11.74
C ARG A 32 -42.88 16.03 12.72
N LEU A 33 -41.92 16.38 13.59
CA LEU A 33 -41.41 15.49 14.65
C LEU A 33 -42.48 15.22 15.72
N LYS A 34 -43.28 16.23 16.10
CA LYS A 34 -44.41 16.06 17.03
C LYS A 34 -45.48 15.08 16.55
N LYS A 35 -45.68 14.97 15.23
CA LYS A 35 -46.61 13.98 14.63
C LYS A 35 -46.00 12.57 14.59
N LEU A 36 -44.67 12.45 14.50
CA LEU A 36 -43.97 11.16 14.56
C LEU A 36 -43.93 10.58 15.98
N SER A 37 -43.78 11.42 17.01
CA SER A 37 -43.77 10.98 18.42
C SER A 37 -45.13 10.47 18.93
N GLN A 38 -46.23 10.73 18.22
CA GLN A 38 -47.57 10.22 18.55
C GLN A 38 -47.83 8.81 18.01
N ASN A 39 -46.98 8.28 17.13
CA ASN A 39 -47.09 6.90 16.66
C ASN A 39 -46.29 5.98 17.58
N GLN A 40 -46.98 5.34 18.53
CA GLN A 40 -46.41 4.29 19.36
C GLN A 40 -46.28 2.98 18.56
N LYS A 41 -45.50 2.99 17.48
CA LYS A 41 -45.00 1.76 16.87
C LYS A 41 -43.73 1.41 17.62
N VAL A 42 -43.82 0.38 18.46
CA VAL A 42 -42.65 -0.23 19.11
C VAL A 42 -41.68 -0.62 18.01
N GLY A 43 -40.54 0.07 17.94
CA GLY A 43 -39.43 -0.34 17.09
C GLY A 43 -38.94 -1.69 17.60
N ILE A 44 -38.74 -2.64 16.70
CA ILE A 44 -38.03 -3.88 17.02
C ILE A 44 -36.55 -3.51 16.97
N ASP A 45 -35.84 -3.69 18.08
CA ASP A 45 -34.39 -3.48 18.12
C ASP A 45 -33.73 -4.41 17.10
N ASN A 46 -32.89 -3.83 16.24
CA ASN A 46 -32.08 -4.59 15.30
C ASN A 46 -30.79 -5.03 16.01
N PRO A 47 -30.63 -6.30 16.38
CA PRO A 47 -29.48 -6.77 17.14
C PRO A 47 -28.17 -6.73 16.33
N THR A 48 -28.23 -6.39 15.04
CA THR A 48 -27.05 -6.34 14.15
C THR A 48 -26.08 -5.20 14.50
N PHE A 49 -26.49 -4.21 15.28
CA PHE A 49 -25.71 -3.00 15.53
C PHE A 49 -25.52 -2.63 17.00
N GLU A 50 -25.44 -3.64 17.89
CA GLU A 50 -24.86 -3.38 19.21
C GLU A 50 -23.36 -3.10 19.06
N ARG A 51 -22.99 -1.83 19.32
CA ARG A 51 -21.61 -1.37 19.41
C ARG A 51 -20.97 -2.10 20.59
N LYS A 52 -20.12 -3.09 20.30
CA LYS A 52 -19.33 -3.86 21.27
C LYS A 52 -18.49 -2.90 22.13
N GLU A 53 -19.00 -2.51 23.29
CA GLU A 53 -18.21 -1.80 24.29
C GLU A 53 -17.22 -2.78 24.92
N LYS A 54 -15.93 -2.50 24.72
CA LYS A 54 -14.77 -3.00 25.47
C LYS A 54 -14.83 -4.47 25.92
N ALA A 55 -14.63 -5.37 24.96
CA ALA A 55 -13.99 -6.65 25.28
C ALA A 55 -12.47 -6.46 25.26
N SER A 56 -11.81 -6.96 26.28
CA SER A 56 -10.36 -7.13 26.39
C SER A 56 -9.74 -7.63 25.07
N GLU A 57 -8.55 -7.12 24.76
CA GLU A 57 -7.70 -7.58 23.68
C GLU A 57 -7.47 -9.09 23.82
N ASP A 58 -8.27 -9.86 23.10
CA ASP A 58 -8.01 -11.23 22.71
C ASP A 58 -8.51 -11.37 21.28
N GLY A 59 -7.62 -11.83 20.40
CA GLY A 59 -7.74 -12.08 18.96
C GLY A 59 -9.07 -11.73 18.29
N ALA A 60 -9.00 -10.82 17.32
CA ALA A 60 -10.08 -10.47 16.41
C ALA A 60 -10.72 -11.73 15.79
N CYS A 61 -11.78 -12.22 16.41
CA CYS A 61 -12.65 -13.26 15.87
C CYS A 61 -13.59 -12.58 14.86
N LEU A 62 -13.15 -12.52 13.60
CA LEU A 62 -14.07 -12.37 12.48
C LEU A 62 -15.06 -13.54 12.58
N GLY A 63 -16.36 -13.22 12.58
CA GLY A 63 -17.44 -14.16 12.90
C GLY A 63 -17.45 -15.43 12.03
N PRO A 64 -18.29 -16.42 12.39
CA PRO A 64 -18.33 -17.71 11.71
C PRO A 64 -18.49 -17.50 10.20
N VAL A 65 -17.53 -18.01 9.43
CA VAL A 65 -17.60 -18.04 7.97
C VAL A 65 -18.84 -18.85 7.61
N VAL A 66 -19.92 -18.18 7.23
CA VAL A 66 -21.09 -18.86 6.67
C VAL A 66 -20.62 -19.59 5.43
N GLU A 67 -20.75 -20.91 5.42
CA GLU A 67 -20.36 -21.71 4.27
C GLU A 67 -21.21 -21.29 3.07
N LEU A 68 -20.59 -21.13 1.90
CA LEU A 68 -21.28 -20.71 0.67
C LEU A 68 -22.53 -21.57 0.36
N VAL A 69 -22.53 -22.83 0.78
CA VAL A 69 -23.66 -23.75 0.65
C VAL A 69 -24.85 -23.33 1.51
N GLU A 70 -24.61 -22.92 2.76
CA GLU A 70 -25.65 -22.43 3.67
C GLU A 70 -26.26 -21.13 3.16
N LEU A 71 -25.42 -20.20 2.67
CA LEU A 71 -25.88 -18.94 2.09
C LEU A 71 -26.80 -19.16 0.89
N LEU A 72 -26.43 -20.09 -0.01
CA LEU A 72 -27.27 -20.46 -1.15
C LEU A 72 -28.60 -21.08 -0.71
N GLN A 73 -28.61 -21.84 0.39
CA GLN A 73 -29.83 -22.42 0.92
C GLN A 73 -30.76 -21.37 1.55
N VAL A 74 -30.19 -20.42 2.30
CA VAL A 74 -30.93 -19.28 2.87
C VAL A 74 -31.51 -18.39 1.77
N LEU A 75 -30.75 -18.12 0.70
CA LEU A 75 -31.24 -17.30 -0.42
C LEU A 75 -32.38 -17.99 -1.17
N LYS A 76 -32.31 -19.31 -1.40
CA LYS A 76 -33.41 -20.08 -2.00
C LYS A 76 -34.66 -20.07 -1.12
N TRP A 77 -34.49 -20.19 0.20
CA TRP A 77 -35.60 -20.08 1.13
C TRP A 77 -36.20 -18.67 1.11
N ALA A 78 -35.37 -17.62 1.16
CA ALA A 78 -35.82 -16.23 1.08
C ALA A 78 -36.59 -15.97 -0.22
N GLN A 79 -36.11 -16.48 -1.36
CA GLN A 79 -36.81 -16.39 -2.64
C GLN A 79 -38.24 -16.94 -2.58
N SER A 80 -38.45 -18.05 -1.85
CA SER A 80 -39.78 -18.66 -1.70
C SER A 80 -40.75 -17.86 -0.82
N CYS A 81 -40.22 -16.96 0.02
CA CYS A 81 -41.02 -16.11 0.91
C CYS A 81 -41.29 -14.72 0.33
N LEU A 82 -40.61 -14.35 -0.76
CA LEU A 82 -40.79 -13.05 -1.41
C LEU A 82 -41.97 -13.09 -2.38
N SER A 83 -42.88 -12.12 -2.25
CA SER A 83 -44.05 -11.95 -3.13
C SER A 83 -43.85 -10.90 -4.23
N ASP A 84 -42.85 -10.03 -4.06
CA ASP A 84 -42.54 -8.93 -4.97
C ASP A 84 -41.63 -9.38 -6.12
N ALA A 85 -42.00 -9.03 -7.35
CA ALA A 85 -41.30 -9.46 -8.55
C ALA A 85 -39.88 -8.90 -8.67
N GLN A 86 -39.65 -7.67 -8.20
CA GLN A 86 -38.32 -7.07 -8.21
C GLN A 86 -37.40 -7.80 -7.23
N SER A 87 -37.90 -8.07 -6.03
CA SER A 87 -37.15 -8.78 -4.99
C SER A 87 -36.81 -10.22 -5.39
N GLN A 88 -37.70 -10.89 -6.14
CA GLN A 88 -37.42 -12.22 -6.68
C GLN A 88 -36.31 -12.21 -7.75
N GLN A 89 -36.30 -11.20 -8.63
CA GLN A 89 -35.24 -11.02 -9.63
C GLN A 89 -33.89 -10.70 -9.00
N ASP A 90 -33.88 -9.87 -7.95
CA ASP A 90 -32.66 -9.50 -7.24
C ASP A 90 -32.02 -10.73 -6.56
N VAL A 91 -32.84 -11.56 -5.90
CA VAL A 91 -32.35 -12.82 -5.29
C VAL A 91 -31.86 -13.81 -6.35
N GLU A 92 -32.56 -13.91 -7.48
CA GLU A 92 -32.11 -14.76 -8.59
C GLU A 92 -30.75 -14.32 -9.14
N LEU A 93 -30.53 -13.01 -9.29
CA LEU A 93 -29.25 -12.46 -9.73
C LEU A 93 -28.12 -12.78 -8.74
N ILE A 94 -28.38 -12.68 -7.43
CA ILE A 94 -27.41 -13.04 -6.39
C ILE A 94 -27.10 -14.55 -6.46
N VAL A 95 -28.11 -15.41 -6.61
CA VAL A 95 -27.90 -16.86 -6.75
C VAL A 95 -27.09 -17.18 -8.01
N GLN A 96 -27.36 -16.51 -9.13
CA GLN A 96 -26.56 -16.64 -10.36
C GLN A 96 -25.11 -16.21 -10.15
N LEU A 97 -24.86 -15.10 -9.44
CA LEU A 97 -23.50 -14.65 -9.11
C LEU A 97 -22.74 -15.67 -8.26
N LEU A 98 -23.37 -16.16 -7.18
CA LEU A 98 -22.78 -17.11 -6.24
C LEU A 98 -22.56 -18.50 -6.85
N THR A 99 -23.25 -18.82 -7.96
CA THR A 99 -23.08 -20.09 -8.68
C THR A 99 -22.03 -20.06 -9.77
N LYS A 100 -21.56 -18.87 -10.21
CA LYS A 100 -20.48 -18.73 -11.19
C LYS A 100 -19.20 -19.40 -10.72
N GLU A 101 -18.52 -20.07 -11.64
CA GLU A 101 -17.27 -20.80 -11.37
C GLU A 101 -16.16 -19.89 -10.85
N GLU A 102 -16.02 -18.68 -11.42
CA GLU A 102 -15.04 -17.68 -10.99
C GLU A 102 -15.25 -17.27 -9.52
N PHE A 103 -16.50 -17.01 -9.14
CA PHE A 103 -16.84 -16.64 -7.76
C PHE A 103 -16.56 -17.79 -6.79
N ARG A 104 -16.93 -19.03 -7.16
CA ARG A 104 -16.67 -20.22 -6.32
C ARG A 104 -15.18 -20.47 -6.12
N THR A 105 -14.38 -20.23 -7.16
CA THR A 105 -12.93 -20.35 -7.10
C THR A 105 -12.32 -19.24 -6.23
N ALA A 106 -12.78 -18.00 -6.37
CA ALA A 106 -12.35 -16.92 -5.50
C ALA A 106 -12.72 -17.18 -4.02
N TYR A 107 -13.93 -17.68 -3.76
CA TYR A 107 -14.37 -18.04 -2.41
C TYR A 107 -13.57 -19.20 -1.83
N SER A 108 -13.21 -20.24 -2.61
CA SER A 108 -12.40 -21.35 -2.12
C SER A 108 -10.99 -20.89 -1.75
N ILE A 109 -10.39 -20.00 -2.54
CA ILE A 109 -9.11 -19.35 -2.21
C ILE A 109 -9.26 -18.54 -0.93
N TYR A 110 -10.27 -17.67 -0.83
CA TYR A 110 -10.54 -16.88 0.37
C TYR A 110 -10.72 -17.77 1.61
N ALA A 111 -11.51 -18.85 1.52
CA ALA A 111 -11.77 -19.77 2.62
C ALA A 111 -10.48 -20.48 3.06
N ALA A 112 -9.65 -20.93 2.12
CA ALA A 112 -8.36 -21.56 2.42
C ALA A 112 -7.40 -20.57 3.11
N VAL A 113 -7.28 -19.35 2.59
CA VAL A 113 -6.44 -18.30 3.19
C VAL A 113 -6.96 -17.91 4.57
N SER A 114 -8.26 -17.66 4.70
CA SER A 114 -8.89 -17.26 5.96
C SER A 114 -8.75 -18.34 7.04
N GLN A 115 -8.95 -19.62 6.71
CA GLN A 115 -8.71 -20.72 7.65
C GLN A 115 -7.26 -20.78 8.12
N GLN A 116 -6.30 -20.47 7.24
CA GLN A 116 -4.89 -20.53 7.56
C GLN A 116 -4.42 -19.31 8.37
N MET A 117 -4.98 -18.12 8.09
CA MET A 117 -4.75 -16.90 8.87
C MET A 117 -5.43 -16.93 10.25
N ASN A 118 -6.54 -17.67 10.40
CA ASN A 118 -7.23 -17.86 11.68
C ASN A 118 -6.58 -18.93 12.58
N ARG A 119 -5.53 -19.63 12.12
CA ARG A 119 -4.72 -20.43 13.06
C ARG A 119 -4.00 -19.42 13.94
N ALA A 120 -4.29 -19.46 15.25
CA ALA A 120 -3.53 -18.80 16.29
C ALA A 120 -2.09 -19.33 16.26
N SER A 121 -1.31 -18.81 15.31
CA SER A 121 0.13 -18.78 15.39
C SER A 121 0.43 -17.74 16.47
N PRO A 122 1.35 -18.00 17.40
CA PRO A 122 1.74 -16.95 18.34
C PRO A 122 2.15 -15.72 17.51
N THR A 123 1.43 -14.61 17.72
CA THR A 123 1.58 -13.36 16.95
C THR A 123 2.97 -12.76 17.12
N SER A 124 3.67 -13.17 18.19
CA SER A 124 5.05 -12.81 18.45
C SER A 124 5.81 -13.97 19.09
N PRO A 125 7.12 -14.08 18.85
CA PRO A 125 7.98 -15.00 19.56
C PRO A 125 8.03 -14.58 21.03
N LEU A 126 7.90 -15.54 21.95
CA LEU A 126 7.95 -15.29 23.40
C LEU A 126 9.29 -14.64 23.83
N THR A 127 10.35 -14.86 23.06
CA THR A 127 11.67 -14.26 23.25
C THR A 127 12.37 -14.16 21.90
N SER A 128 13.19 -13.14 21.69
CA SER A 128 14.09 -13.01 20.54
C SER A 128 15.52 -13.47 20.84
N GLN A 129 15.75 -14.04 22.02
CA GLN A 129 17.07 -14.37 22.58
C GLN A 129 17.13 -15.83 23.05
N ALA A 130 16.48 -16.76 22.34
CA ALA A 130 16.46 -18.17 22.71
C ALA A 130 17.88 -18.78 22.72
N GLN A 131 18.76 -18.31 21.85
CA GLN A 131 20.16 -18.73 21.78
C GLN A 131 20.95 -18.30 23.01
N ASP A 132 20.79 -17.05 23.48
CA ASP A 132 21.50 -16.54 24.67
C ASP A 132 21.02 -17.24 25.94
N LEU A 133 19.71 -17.47 26.05
CA LEU A 133 19.12 -18.25 27.14
C LEU A 133 19.65 -19.69 27.16
N CYS A 134 19.78 -20.34 25.99
CA CYS A 134 20.39 -21.67 25.91
C CYS A 134 21.85 -21.68 26.39
N GLN A 135 22.63 -20.66 26.04
CA GLN A 135 24.02 -20.54 26.52
C GLN A 135 24.10 -20.26 28.02
N GLU A 136 23.17 -19.51 28.58
CA GLU A 136 23.08 -19.25 30.01
C GLU A 136 22.74 -20.51 30.81
N VAL A 137 21.74 -21.27 30.36
CA VAL A 137 21.40 -22.56 30.97
C VAL A 137 22.58 -23.53 30.88
N GLN A 138 23.29 -23.56 29.74
CA GLN A 138 24.51 -24.35 29.62
C GLN A 138 25.58 -23.95 30.65
N ARG A 139 25.81 -22.64 30.85
CA ARG A 139 26.74 -22.12 31.86
C ARG A 139 26.36 -22.56 33.28
N ILE A 140 25.07 -22.48 33.63
CA ILE A 140 24.56 -22.92 34.94
C ILE A 140 24.74 -24.43 35.13
N LEU A 141 24.51 -25.22 34.08
CA LEU A 141 24.66 -26.68 34.10
C LEU A 141 26.12 -27.16 34.10
N GLN A 142 27.12 -26.28 33.96
CA GLN A 142 28.54 -26.66 34.05
C GLN A 142 28.90 -27.23 35.42
N SER A 143 28.31 -26.70 36.49
CA SER A 143 28.56 -27.14 37.87
C SER A 143 27.63 -28.26 38.35
N SER A 144 26.65 -28.68 37.54
CA SER A 144 25.68 -29.69 37.93
C SER A 144 26.25 -31.10 37.84
N GLN A 145 26.05 -31.90 38.89
CA GLN A 145 26.40 -33.33 38.96
C GLN A 145 25.18 -34.25 38.82
N HIS A 146 23.99 -33.66 38.68
CA HIS A 146 22.74 -34.42 38.52
C HIS A 146 22.63 -34.97 37.10
N LYS A 147 22.12 -36.20 36.98
CA LYS A 147 21.99 -36.91 35.71
C LYS A 147 21.14 -36.13 34.71
N GLU A 148 20.03 -35.57 35.17
CA GLU A 148 19.10 -34.76 34.39
C GLU A 148 19.78 -33.49 33.86
N GLY A 149 20.65 -32.87 34.66
CA GLY A 149 21.42 -31.69 34.25
C GLY A 149 22.47 -32.00 33.18
N LEU A 150 23.08 -33.18 33.25
CA LEU A 150 24.01 -33.65 32.23
C LEU A 150 23.29 -33.97 30.91
N GLU A 151 22.12 -34.63 30.97
CA GLU A 151 21.29 -34.93 29.80
C GLU A 151 20.80 -33.65 29.12
N LEU A 152 20.30 -32.68 29.90
CA LEU A 152 19.86 -31.39 29.37
C LEU A 152 21.03 -30.61 28.74
N ARG A 153 22.22 -30.64 29.35
CA ARG A 153 23.41 -30.02 28.77
C ARG A 153 23.76 -30.63 27.41
N VAL A 154 23.75 -31.95 27.30
CA VAL A 154 24.02 -32.65 26.03
C VAL A 154 23.01 -32.24 24.96
N LEU A 155 21.73 -32.16 25.31
CA LEU A 155 20.67 -31.73 24.39
C LEU A 155 20.89 -30.29 23.91
N LEU A 156 21.15 -29.35 24.83
CA LEU A 156 21.39 -27.93 24.52
C LEU A 156 22.68 -27.69 23.71
N THR A 157 23.67 -28.58 23.83
CA THR A 157 24.90 -28.54 23.02
C THR A 157 24.76 -29.21 21.65
N ASN A 158 23.60 -29.80 21.33
CA ASN A 158 23.40 -30.43 20.03
C ASN A 158 23.44 -29.36 18.91
N PRO A 159 24.28 -29.54 17.88
CA PRO A 159 24.42 -28.55 16.80
C PRO A 159 23.09 -28.27 16.08
N HIS A 160 22.20 -29.25 15.96
CA HIS A 160 20.88 -29.04 15.36
C HIS A 160 19.97 -28.17 16.22
N LEU A 161 20.03 -28.33 17.55
CA LEU A 161 19.24 -27.50 18.45
C LEU A 161 19.79 -26.07 18.50
N GLN A 162 21.11 -25.92 18.48
CA GLN A 162 21.76 -24.60 18.38
C GLN A 162 21.40 -23.89 17.07
N ALA A 163 21.46 -24.60 15.94
CA ALA A 163 21.06 -24.05 14.64
C ALA A 163 19.57 -23.68 14.63
N LEU A 164 18.71 -24.46 15.30
CA LEU A 164 17.29 -24.15 15.43
C LEU A 164 17.06 -22.87 16.26
N MET A 165 17.75 -22.70 17.39
CA MET A 165 17.66 -21.48 18.21
C MET A 165 18.18 -20.25 17.46
N GLN A 166 19.28 -20.39 16.70
CA GLN A 166 19.81 -19.31 15.87
C GLN A 166 18.85 -18.93 14.73
N ALA A 167 18.26 -19.92 14.05
CA ALA A 167 17.26 -19.68 13.02
C ALA A 167 16.00 -19.02 13.59
N HIS A 168 15.56 -19.46 14.77
CA HIS A 168 14.48 -18.85 15.51
C HIS A 168 14.77 -17.37 15.82
N ASP A 169 15.92 -17.06 16.44
CA ASP A 169 16.25 -15.68 16.83
C ASP A 169 16.39 -14.76 15.61
N ASN A 170 16.93 -15.27 14.49
CA ASN A 170 16.98 -14.51 13.23
C ASN A 170 15.58 -14.15 12.71
N VAL A 171 14.61 -15.06 12.80
CA VAL A 171 13.23 -14.80 12.37
C VAL A 171 12.50 -13.93 13.39
N ALA A 172 12.74 -14.14 14.68
CA ALA A 172 12.16 -13.38 15.79
C ALA A 172 12.61 -11.91 15.80
N VAL A 173 13.86 -11.63 15.42
CA VAL A 173 14.39 -10.26 15.24
C VAL A 173 13.82 -9.60 13.98
N GLN A 174 13.35 -10.39 13.01
CA GLN A 174 12.85 -9.91 11.73
C GLN A 174 11.35 -9.61 11.73
N GLU A 175 10.74 -9.42 12.91
CA GLU A 175 9.41 -8.84 13.00
C GLU A 175 9.38 -7.49 12.30
N ILE A 176 8.74 -7.49 11.12
CA ILE A 176 8.08 -6.33 10.59
C ILE A 176 7.09 -5.95 11.69
N ALA A 177 7.36 -4.86 12.42
CA ALA A 177 6.47 -4.37 13.47
C ALA A 177 5.03 -4.44 12.95
N GLU A 178 4.19 -5.29 13.56
CA GLU A 178 2.78 -5.44 13.17
C GLU A 178 2.03 -4.08 13.23
N GLU A 179 2.62 -3.10 13.95
CA GLU A 179 2.21 -1.70 13.94
C GLU A 179 2.24 -1.03 12.57
N ASN A 180 3.05 -1.49 11.60
CA ASN A 180 3.15 -0.86 10.29
C ASN A 180 2.12 -1.40 9.28
N VAL A 181 1.62 -2.62 9.45
CA VAL A 181 0.62 -3.18 8.51
C VAL A 181 -0.79 -2.63 8.80
N SER A 182 -1.05 -2.28 10.06
CA SER A 182 -2.33 -1.68 10.47
C SER A 182 -2.43 -0.17 10.13
N ARG A 183 -1.34 0.50 9.74
CA ARG A 183 -1.36 1.92 9.33
C ARG A 183 -2.05 2.16 7.98
N TYR A 184 -2.18 1.13 7.15
CA TYR A 184 -2.72 1.23 5.79
C TYR A 184 -4.11 0.58 5.66
N LEU A 185 -4.86 0.50 6.77
CA LEU A 185 -6.23 -0.03 6.84
C LEU A 185 -7.14 0.65 5.79
N GLY A 186 -7.25 0.01 4.62
CA GLY A 186 -8.09 0.46 3.50
C GLY A 186 -7.47 0.25 2.12
N GLU A 187 -6.13 0.17 2.02
CA GLU A 187 -5.42 0.11 0.74
C GLU A 187 -4.54 -1.14 0.64
N THR A 188 -4.62 -1.84 -0.50
CA THR A 188 -3.78 -3.02 -0.76
C THR A 188 -2.34 -2.58 -0.96
N VAL A 189 -1.44 -2.91 -0.04
CA VAL A 189 -0.01 -2.59 -0.19
C VAL A 189 0.72 -3.65 -1.01
N LYS A 190 1.71 -3.23 -1.79
CA LYS A 190 2.57 -4.06 -2.64
C LYS A 190 4.02 -3.94 -2.16
N LEU A 191 4.58 -5.05 -1.68
CA LEU A 191 6.00 -5.13 -1.33
C LEU A 191 6.81 -5.57 -2.55
N VAL A 192 7.80 -4.77 -2.96
CA VAL A 192 8.66 -5.09 -4.10
C VAL A 192 10.13 -5.02 -3.72
N ARG A 193 10.96 -5.88 -4.33
CA ARG A 193 12.41 -5.88 -4.13
C ARG A 193 13.10 -5.64 -5.46
N LEU A 194 13.93 -4.61 -5.54
CA LEU A 194 14.71 -4.26 -6.73
C LEU A 194 16.19 -4.24 -6.41
N GLU A 195 17.01 -4.74 -7.34
CA GLU A 195 18.47 -4.63 -7.25
C GLU A 195 18.93 -3.30 -7.84
N LYS A 196 19.56 -2.45 -7.01
CA LYS A 196 20.19 -1.20 -7.44
C LYS A 196 21.71 -1.38 -7.53
N ALA A 197 22.26 -1.21 -8.72
CA ALA A 197 23.70 -1.16 -8.92
C ALA A 197 24.30 0.12 -8.31
N LYS A 198 25.57 0.05 -7.89
CA LYS A 198 26.29 1.20 -7.36
C LYS A 198 26.43 2.27 -8.46
N ASP A 199 26.25 3.53 -8.07
CA ASP A 199 26.41 4.70 -8.96
C ASP A 199 25.52 4.70 -10.22
N THR A 200 24.52 3.80 -10.28
CA THR A 200 23.55 3.71 -11.39
C THR A 200 22.14 4.08 -10.87
N PRO A 201 21.38 4.93 -11.58
CA PRO A 201 20.01 5.23 -11.19
C PRO A 201 19.11 4.01 -11.36
N LEU A 202 18.01 3.94 -10.60
CA LEU A 202 17.03 2.86 -10.75
C LEU A 202 16.30 2.93 -12.10
N GLY A 203 16.22 4.11 -12.70
CA GLY A 203 15.46 4.37 -13.94
C GLY A 203 13.97 4.57 -13.66
N ALA A 204 13.63 5.32 -12.61
CA ALA A 204 12.28 5.80 -12.36
C ALA A 204 12.37 7.25 -11.85
N THR A 205 11.43 8.10 -12.28
CA THR A 205 11.27 9.44 -11.72
C THR A 205 10.11 9.44 -10.75
N VAL A 206 10.19 10.27 -9.72
CA VAL A 206 9.14 10.45 -8.71
C VAL A 206 8.64 11.89 -8.75
N ARG A 207 7.48 12.15 -8.16
CA ARG A 207 6.96 13.50 -7.89
C ARG A 207 6.34 13.51 -6.50
N ASN A 208 6.29 14.68 -5.87
CA ASN A 208 5.43 14.89 -4.70
C ASN A 208 4.00 15.13 -5.18
N ASP A 209 3.06 14.36 -4.62
CA ASP A 209 1.63 14.60 -4.72
C ASP A 209 1.09 14.78 -3.30
N ASN A 210 0.85 16.03 -2.90
CA ASN A 210 0.62 16.41 -1.51
C ASN A 210 1.75 15.92 -0.59
N ASP A 211 1.42 15.14 0.45
CA ASP A 211 2.38 14.55 1.38
C ASP A 211 2.94 13.19 0.90
N SER A 212 2.56 12.74 -0.29
CA SER A 212 2.90 11.43 -0.83
C SER A 212 3.95 11.56 -1.95
N VAL A 213 4.77 10.52 -2.11
CA VAL A 213 5.77 10.44 -3.17
C VAL A 213 5.32 9.38 -4.16
N VAL A 214 5.05 9.79 -5.39
CA VAL A 214 4.44 8.94 -6.42
C VAL A 214 5.41 8.76 -7.59
N VAL A 215 5.51 7.51 -8.08
CA VAL A 215 6.28 7.20 -9.28
C VAL A 215 5.63 7.90 -10.47
N SER A 216 6.39 8.78 -11.10
CA SER A 216 5.91 9.57 -12.24
C SER A 216 6.14 8.91 -13.57
N ARG A 217 7.34 8.38 -13.77
CA ARG A 217 7.75 7.75 -15.01
C ARG A 217 8.66 6.59 -14.73
N VAL A 218 8.53 5.53 -15.52
CA VAL A 218 9.51 4.45 -15.57
C VAL A 218 10.36 4.63 -16.83
N VAL A 219 11.67 4.79 -16.63
CA VAL A 219 12.65 5.03 -17.69
C VAL A 219 13.09 3.71 -18.29
N LYS A 220 13.04 3.64 -19.62
CA LYS A 220 13.44 2.48 -20.40
C LYS A 220 14.95 2.20 -20.24
N GLY A 221 15.30 0.92 -20.15
CA GLY A 221 16.68 0.51 -19.87
C GLY A 221 17.06 0.57 -18.38
N GLY A 222 16.15 1.02 -17.51
CA GLY A 222 16.34 1.04 -16.06
C GLY A 222 16.14 -0.31 -15.37
N ALA A 223 16.65 -0.43 -14.15
CA ALA A 223 16.35 -1.57 -13.28
C ALA A 223 14.86 -1.62 -12.89
N ALA A 224 14.23 -0.45 -12.72
CA ALA A 224 12.80 -0.33 -12.48
C ALA A 224 11.99 -0.96 -13.61
N GLU A 225 12.29 -0.61 -14.87
CA GLU A 225 11.59 -1.18 -16.02
C GLU A 225 11.83 -2.70 -16.13
N ARG A 226 13.09 -3.15 -16.08
CA ARG A 226 13.43 -4.57 -16.25
C ARG A 226 12.77 -5.46 -15.21
N SER A 227 12.56 -4.96 -14.00
CA SER A 227 11.86 -5.71 -12.95
C SER A 227 10.37 -5.88 -13.24
N GLY A 228 9.74 -4.92 -13.93
CA GLY A 228 8.28 -4.83 -14.07
C GLY A 228 7.52 -4.66 -12.74
N LEU A 229 8.23 -4.39 -11.64
CA LEU A 229 7.65 -4.31 -10.30
C LEU A 229 7.21 -2.90 -9.92
N LEU A 230 7.76 -1.87 -10.56
CA LEU A 230 7.37 -0.47 -10.38
C LEU A 230 6.54 0.00 -11.57
N SER A 231 5.41 0.62 -11.27
CA SER A 231 4.50 1.21 -12.24
C SER A 231 4.31 2.70 -12.00
N GLU A 232 3.96 3.42 -13.06
CA GLU A 232 3.60 4.83 -12.96
C GLU A 232 2.31 4.99 -12.17
N GLY A 233 2.31 5.93 -11.23
CA GLY A 233 1.25 6.15 -10.26
C GLY A 233 1.37 5.32 -8.99
N ASP A 234 2.35 4.42 -8.87
CA ASP A 234 2.59 3.72 -7.60
C ASP A 234 3.04 4.74 -6.54
N GLU A 235 2.40 4.74 -5.38
CA GLU A 235 2.79 5.59 -4.25
C GLU A 235 3.81 4.86 -3.39
N ILE A 236 4.92 5.52 -3.08
CA ILE A 236 6.02 4.97 -2.28
C ILE A 236 5.80 5.33 -0.81
N LEU A 237 5.59 4.30 0.01
CA LEU A 237 5.41 4.44 1.44
C LEU A 237 6.72 4.32 2.19
N GLU A 238 7.52 3.29 1.87
CA GLU A 238 8.79 3.01 2.54
C GLU A 238 9.85 2.49 1.56
N ILE A 239 11.12 2.78 1.84
CA ILE A 239 12.28 2.21 1.16
C ILE A 239 13.24 1.68 2.22
N ASN A 240 13.49 0.36 2.23
CA ASN A 240 14.28 -0.35 3.25
C ASN A 240 13.86 0.00 4.70
N GLY A 241 12.55 0.14 4.94
CA GLY A 241 11.99 0.49 6.26
C GLY A 241 12.08 1.99 6.61
N ILE A 242 12.61 2.83 5.73
CA ILE A 242 12.60 4.29 5.89
C ILE A 242 11.29 4.83 5.31
N SER A 243 10.48 5.49 6.14
CA SER A 243 9.25 6.12 5.69
C SER A 243 9.54 7.28 4.74
N ILE A 244 8.88 7.27 3.59
CA ILE A 244 9.01 8.26 2.52
C ILE A 244 7.90 9.31 2.57
N ARG A 245 6.77 9.00 3.22
CA ARG A 245 5.66 9.94 3.36
C ARG A 245 6.11 11.21 4.09
N GLY A 246 5.71 12.36 3.56
CA GLY A 246 6.09 13.68 4.07
C GLY A 246 7.52 14.12 3.70
N LYS A 247 8.32 13.29 3.02
CA LYS A 247 9.64 13.69 2.52
C LYS A 247 9.51 14.45 1.20
N HIS A 248 10.36 15.45 1.03
CA HIS A 248 10.49 16.14 -0.25
C HIS A 248 11.26 15.27 -1.27
N ILE A 249 10.95 15.39 -2.56
CA ILE A 249 11.58 14.63 -3.65
C ILE A 249 13.11 14.69 -3.62
N ASN A 250 13.68 15.85 -3.30
CA ASN A 250 15.13 16.02 -3.20
C ASN A 250 15.73 15.13 -2.09
N GLU A 251 15.05 14.98 -0.95
CA GLU A 251 15.52 14.06 0.10
C GLU A 251 15.45 12.60 -0.35
N VAL A 252 14.41 12.23 -1.10
CA VAL A 252 14.26 10.88 -1.64
C VAL A 252 15.31 10.59 -2.70
N HIS A 253 15.63 11.58 -3.54
CA HIS A 253 16.72 11.54 -4.51
C HIS A 253 18.06 11.28 -3.81
N ASP A 254 18.41 12.12 -2.82
CA ASP A 254 19.68 12.02 -2.09
C ASP A 254 19.77 10.69 -1.33
N LEU A 255 18.66 10.22 -0.75
CA LEU A 255 18.57 8.92 -0.11
C LEU A 255 18.88 7.78 -1.09
N LEU A 256 18.18 7.74 -2.24
CA LEU A 256 18.36 6.70 -3.25
C LEU A 256 19.74 6.76 -3.91
N GLN A 257 20.38 7.93 -3.97
CA GLN A 257 21.71 8.10 -4.54
C GLN A 257 22.76 7.30 -3.76
N VAL A 258 22.69 7.32 -2.42
CA VAL A 258 23.65 6.63 -1.54
C VAL A 258 23.33 5.14 -1.37
N MET A 259 22.07 4.74 -1.53
CA MET A 259 21.65 3.34 -1.38
C MET A 259 22.10 2.46 -2.56
N HIS A 260 22.45 1.20 -2.30
CA HIS A 260 22.80 0.21 -3.32
C HIS A 260 22.48 -1.22 -2.84
N GLY A 261 22.47 -2.19 -3.76
CA GLY A 261 22.07 -3.57 -3.49
C GLY A 261 20.55 -3.72 -3.51
N THR A 262 20.03 -4.68 -2.73
CA THR A 262 18.60 -4.95 -2.66
C THR A 262 17.85 -3.82 -1.96
N LEU A 263 16.99 -3.14 -2.70
CA LEU A 263 16.05 -2.14 -2.21
C LEU A 263 14.66 -2.76 -2.08
N THR A 264 14.10 -2.72 -0.89
CA THR A 264 12.74 -3.17 -0.57
C THR A 264 11.83 -1.96 -0.50
N PHE A 265 10.87 -1.87 -1.41
CA PHE A 265 9.86 -0.80 -1.43
C PHE A 265 8.53 -1.33 -0.93
N LEU A 266 7.89 -0.56 -0.06
CA LEU A 266 6.48 -0.73 0.28
C LEU A 266 5.69 0.32 -0.51
N LEU A 267 4.73 -0.15 -1.32
CA LEU A 267 4.01 0.70 -2.27
C LEU A 267 2.49 0.58 -2.10
N ILE A 268 1.74 1.61 -2.47
CA ILE A 268 0.33 1.47 -2.84
C ILE A 268 0.28 1.41 -4.37
N PRO A 269 -0.21 0.31 -4.97
CA PRO A 269 -0.24 0.15 -6.41
C PRO A 269 -1.22 1.15 -7.04
N SER A 270 -0.80 1.72 -8.16
CA SER A 270 -1.65 2.59 -8.97
C SER A 270 -2.93 1.87 -9.39
N SER A 271 -4.09 2.52 -9.24
CA SER A 271 -5.36 2.06 -9.81
C SER A 271 -5.45 2.31 -11.33
N GLN A 272 -4.43 2.91 -11.94
CA GLN A 272 -4.45 3.20 -13.37
C GLN A 272 -4.26 1.93 -14.19
N VAL A 273 -5.32 1.53 -14.88
CA VAL A 273 -5.27 0.47 -15.89
C VAL A 273 -4.51 1.01 -17.09
N LYS A 274 -3.24 0.59 -17.24
CA LYS A 274 -2.49 0.90 -18.47
C LYS A 274 -3.19 0.25 -19.67
N PRO A 275 -3.38 0.98 -20.78
CA PRO A 275 -3.85 0.36 -22.01
C PRO A 275 -2.89 -0.76 -22.40
N THR A 276 -3.42 -1.81 -23.03
CA THR A 276 -2.62 -2.94 -23.51
C THR A 276 -1.42 -2.42 -24.31
N PRO A 277 -0.20 -2.93 -24.04
CA PRO A 277 1.00 -2.42 -24.70
C PRO A 277 0.83 -2.59 -26.21
N HIS A 278 0.77 -1.46 -26.91
CA HIS A 278 0.90 -1.44 -28.35
C HIS A 278 2.31 -1.96 -28.66
N ARG A 279 2.47 -2.76 -29.72
CA ARG A 279 3.75 -3.38 -30.09
C ARG A 279 4.90 -2.39 -29.87
N GLN A 280 5.89 -2.80 -29.09
CA GLN A 280 7.14 -2.05 -28.91
C GLN A 280 7.87 -1.98 -30.26
N THR A 281 7.55 -0.97 -31.06
CA THR A 281 8.23 -0.67 -32.33
C THR A 281 9.17 0.49 -32.09
N VAL A 282 10.46 0.22 -32.06
CA VAL A 282 11.48 1.27 -32.05
C VAL A 282 11.37 2.05 -33.35
N MET A 283 11.15 3.36 -33.26
CA MET A 283 11.11 4.25 -34.42
C MET A 283 12.43 4.99 -34.55
N HIS A 284 12.97 5.01 -35.76
CA HIS A 284 14.23 5.67 -36.06
C HIS A 284 13.90 6.99 -36.75
N VAL A 285 14.18 8.11 -36.09
CA VAL A 285 13.89 9.45 -36.62
C VAL A 285 15.18 10.23 -36.82
N ARG A 286 15.16 11.18 -37.74
CA ARG A 286 16.26 12.13 -37.93
C ARG A 286 15.83 13.50 -37.40
N ALA A 287 16.64 14.09 -36.55
CA ALA A 287 16.39 15.44 -36.02
C ALA A 287 16.58 16.50 -37.12
N TYR A 288 15.63 17.43 -37.23
CA TYR A 288 15.70 18.57 -38.16
C TYR A 288 15.92 19.91 -37.45
N PHE A 289 16.09 19.89 -36.15
CA PHE A 289 16.36 21.04 -35.29
C PHE A 289 17.35 20.62 -34.18
N ASP A 290 17.93 21.61 -33.51
CA ASP A 290 18.82 21.42 -32.37
C ASP A 290 18.01 21.50 -31.08
N TYR A 291 18.33 20.65 -30.10
CA TYR A 291 17.69 20.63 -28.78
C TYR A 291 18.74 20.56 -27.68
N ASP A 292 18.72 21.54 -26.78
CA ASP A 292 19.44 21.51 -25.51
C ASP A 292 18.44 21.49 -24.36
N PRO A 293 18.35 20.39 -23.58
CA PRO A 293 17.46 20.32 -22.42
C PRO A 293 17.82 21.34 -21.32
N SER A 294 19.01 21.94 -21.37
CA SER A 294 19.41 23.01 -20.46
C SER A 294 18.64 24.32 -20.70
N ASP A 295 18.23 24.56 -21.93
CA ASP A 295 17.50 25.78 -22.31
C ASP A 295 15.98 25.61 -22.19
N ASP A 296 15.50 24.39 -21.95
CA ASP A 296 14.08 24.06 -21.88
C ASP A 296 13.54 24.14 -20.43
N PRO A 297 12.65 25.09 -20.11
CA PRO A 297 12.04 25.18 -18.78
C PRO A 297 10.92 24.14 -18.56
N PHE A 298 10.47 23.44 -19.60
CA PHE A 298 9.36 22.48 -19.55
C PHE A 298 9.81 21.03 -19.44
N VAL A 299 11.11 20.75 -19.52
CA VAL A 299 11.64 19.39 -19.36
C VAL A 299 11.28 18.82 -17.97
N PRO A 300 10.57 17.68 -17.87
CA PRO A 300 10.07 17.19 -16.59
C PRO A 300 11.18 16.77 -15.62
N CYS A 301 12.28 16.24 -16.17
CA CYS A 301 13.46 15.85 -15.42
C CYS A 301 14.69 16.20 -16.24
N ARG A 302 15.36 17.29 -15.87
CA ARG A 302 16.50 17.86 -16.61
C ARG A 302 17.69 16.91 -16.72
N GLU A 303 17.90 16.06 -15.70
CA GLU A 303 18.95 15.04 -15.67
C GLU A 303 18.75 13.93 -16.71
N LEU A 304 17.50 13.72 -17.16
CA LEU A 304 17.16 12.77 -18.21
C LEU A 304 17.07 13.42 -19.59
N GLY A 305 17.23 14.74 -19.71
CA GLY A 305 17.12 15.42 -21.00
C GLY A 305 18.20 14.94 -21.97
N LEU A 306 17.80 14.53 -23.18
CA LEU A 306 18.71 14.10 -24.23
C LEU A 306 18.95 15.23 -25.22
N SER A 307 20.13 15.88 -25.14
CA SER A 307 20.53 16.86 -26.14
C SER A 307 20.80 16.21 -27.50
N PHE A 308 20.44 16.87 -28.60
CA PHE A 308 20.76 16.44 -29.95
C PHE A 308 20.88 17.63 -30.91
N GLN A 309 21.56 17.40 -32.03
CA GLN A 309 21.73 18.37 -33.10
C GLN A 309 20.96 17.95 -34.35
N ARG A 310 20.72 18.93 -35.23
CA ARG A 310 20.15 18.70 -36.54
C ARG A 310 21.01 17.72 -37.33
N GLY A 311 20.38 16.64 -37.78
CA GLY A 311 21.01 15.57 -38.54
C GLY A 311 21.22 14.29 -37.73
N ASP A 312 21.18 14.37 -36.39
CA ASP A 312 21.29 13.23 -35.51
C ASP A 312 20.15 12.23 -35.75
N ILE A 313 20.47 10.95 -35.57
CA ILE A 313 19.49 9.87 -35.61
C ILE A 313 19.10 9.54 -34.16
N LEU A 314 17.79 9.50 -33.89
CA LEU A 314 17.23 9.17 -32.59
C LEU A 314 16.41 7.89 -32.69
N HIS A 315 16.72 6.96 -31.80
CA HIS A 315 16.03 5.67 -31.65
C HIS A 315 14.94 5.84 -30.60
N VAL A 316 13.73 6.19 -31.03
CA VAL A 316 12.56 6.40 -30.16
C VAL A 316 11.98 5.06 -29.76
N ILE A 317 11.98 4.78 -28.46
CA ILE A 317 11.61 3.48 -27.88
C ILE A 317 10.27 3.52 -27.12
N SER A 318 9.80 4.70 -26.71
CA SER A 318 8.50 4.90 -26.09
C SER A 318 7.96 6.28 -26.41
N GLN A 319 6.67 6.33 -26.75
CA GLN A 319 5.86 7.53 -26.98
C GLN A 319 4.66 7.55 -26.04
N ASP A 320 4.77 6.88 -24.87
CA ASP A 320 3.66 6.75 -23.92
C ASP A 320 3.20 8.12 -23.38
N ASP A 321 4.13 9.07 -23.27
CA ASP A 321 3.83 10.48 -23.05
C ASP A 321 3.89 11.23 -24.38
N PRO A 322 2.81 11.92 -24.80
CA PRO A 322 2.76 12.61 -26.09
C PRO A 322 3.69 13.82 -26.19
N SER A 323 4.16 14.39 -25.07
CA SER A 323 5.01 15.59 -25.04
C SER A 323 6.49 15.28 -24.79
N TRP A 324 6.79 14.08 -24.27
CA TRP A 324 8.15 13.71 -23.84
C TRP A 324 8.43 12.25 -24.13
N TRP A 325 9.03 12.00 -25.29
CA TRP A 325 9.37 10.65 -25.74
C TRP A 325 10.67 10.17 -25.10
N GLN A 326 10.80 8.85 -24.96
CA GLN A 326 12.05 8.23 -24.52
C GLN A 326 12.81 7.74 -25.75
N ALA A 327 14.08 8.12 -25.85
CA ALA A 327 14.92 7.78 -26.98
C ALA A 327 16.39 7.59 -26.59
N TYR A 328 17.14 6.93 -27.48
CA TYR A 328 18.59 6.93 -27.49
C TYR A 328 19.08 7.71 -28.70
N ARG A 329 20.23 8.39 -28.57
CA ARG A 329 20.90 9.00 -29.71
C ARG A 329 21.87 8.00 -30.33
N ASP A 330 21.82 7.88 -31.65
CA ASP A 330 22.73 7.03 -32.40
C ASP A 330 24.19 7.46 -32.18
N GLY A 331 25.07 6.51 -31.83
CA GLY A 331 26.48 6.78 -31.53
C GLY A 331 26.81 7.12 -30.07
N ASP A 332 25.85 7.03 -29.14
CA ASP A 332 26.07 7.29 -27.69
C ASP A 332 25.83 6.04 -26.80
N GLU A 333 25.98 4.84 -27.40
CA GLU A 333 25.60 3.56 -26.79
C GLU A 333 26.35 3.24 -25.48
N ASP A 334 27.60 3.70 -25.33
CA ASP A 334 28.44 3.38 -24.17
C ASP A 334 28.20 4.31 -22.96
N ASN A 335 27.57 5.46 -23.16
CA ASN A 335 27.41 6.48 -22.10
C ASN A 335 26.01 6.54 -21.48
N GLN A 336 25.00 5.93 -22.12
CA GLN A 336 23.60 6.06 -21.71
C GLN A 336 22.94 4.69 -21.47
N PRO A 337 23.05 4.14 -20.25
CA PRO A 337 22.32 2.92 -19.87
C PRO A 337 20.80 3.15 -19.74
N LEU A 338 20.37 4.42 -19.67
CA LEU A 338 18.98 4.84 -19.57
C LEU A 338 18.62 5.66 -20.79
N ALA A 339 17.40 5.50 -21.27
CA ALA A 339 16.86 6.36 -22.31
C ALA A 339 16.68 7.79 -21.81
N GLY A 340 16.97 8.76 -22.68
CA GLY A 340 16.76 10.17 -22.38
C GLY A 340 15.43 10.69 -22.93
N LEU A 341 15.04 11.88 -22.47
CA LEU A 341 13.81 12.57 -22.84
C LEU A 341 14.05 13.51 -24.01
N ILE A 342 13.20 13.41 -25.03
CA ILE A 342 13.13 14.31 -26.18
C ILE A 342 11.71 14.84 -26.36
N PRO A 343 11.54 16.07 -26.87
CA PRO A 343 10.23 16.64 -27.18
C PRO A 343 9.54 15.98 -28.38
#